data_AF-A0A372FSY9-F1
#
_entry.id   AF-A0A372FSY9-F1
#
_cell.length_a   1.000
_cell.length_b   1.000
_cell.length_c   1.000
_cell.angle_alpha   90.00
_cell.angle_beta   90.00
_cell.angle_gamma   90.00
#
_symmetry.space_group_name_H-M   'P 1'
#
loop_
_entity.id
_entity.type
_entity.pdbx_description
1 polymer ?
#
loop_
_entity_poly.entity_id
_entity_poly.type
_entity_poly.pdbx_seq_one_letter_code
_entity_poly.pdbx_strand_id
1 'polypeptide(L)'
;MSTPTLIGVAAFRGAYTARYLQFGEEPEKLIPLLRRIWTDTFGRDTDAMATALLAHHWWTLTATPKPRRWYRQPPVPGLGYPADTDADPRKGSLREPVAGALEWLYLLHLDQRRLVVYEATIHSRWLRHSAHHLDPAEDLFVTAPALDDGGAEMTVCTACGAVDEIDHITVPSMAGYGHDTVTCCTRCGSSVATDPMFGDHVTRKPWPPHHPTPDNTR
;
A
#
# COMPACT_ATOMS: atom_id res chain seq x y z
N MET A 1 4.36 19.80 -5.92
CA MET A 1 3.91 19.71 -7.33
C MET A 1 2.98 18.52 -7.40
N SER A 2 1.90 18.57 -8.17
CA SER A 2 0.99 17.42 -8.33
C SER A 2 1.71 16.33 -9.11
N THR A 3 1.89 15.14 -8.52
CA THR A 3 2.60 14.04 -9.15
C THR A 3 1.57 13.05 -9.69
N PRO A 4 1.42 12.97 -11.03
CA PRO A 4 0.37 12.15 -11.60
C PRO A 4 0.65 10.67 -11.39
N THR A 5 -0.42 9.96 -11.06
CA THR A 5 -0.37 8.62 -10.50
C THR A 5 -1.37 7.71 -11.16
N LEU A 6 -1.10 6.41 -11.07
CA LEU A 6 -2.06 5.40 -11.45
C LEU A 6 -2.55 4.66 -10.21
N ILE A 7 -3.86 4.40 -10.14
CA ILE A 7 -4.47 3.53 -9.14
C ILE A 7 -5.34 2.49 -9.82
N GLY A 8 -5.20 1.23 -9.45
CA GLY A 8 -5.87 0.17 -10.17
C GLY A 8 -5.76 -1.19 -9.52
N VAL A 9 -5.95 -2.21 -10.35
CA VAL A 9 -5.98 -3.62 -9.95
C VAL A 9 -4.90 -4.38 -10.70
N ALA A 10 -4.16 -5.19 -9.98
CA ALA A 10 -3.20 -6.12 -10.57
C ALA A 10 -3.93 -7.26 -11.28
N ALA A 11 -3.40 -7.65 -12.44
CA ALA A 11 -3.87 -8.78 -13.22
C ALA A 11 -2.74 -9.82 -13.37
N PHE A 12 -3.08 -10.95 -13.98
CA PHE A 12 -2.15 -12.07 -14.14
C PHE A 12 -0.85 -11.66 -14.85
N ARG A 13 0.28 -12.22 -14.39
CA ARG A 13 1.63 -12.04 -14.97
C ARG A 13 2.12 -10.58 -15.04
N GLY A 14 1.73 -9.75 -14.07
CA GLY A 14 2.20 -8.36 -13.98
C GLY A 14 1.54 -7.42 -14.98
N ALA A 15 0.44 -7.85 -15.59
CA ALA A 15 -0.49 -6.93 -16.24
C ALA A 15 -1.28 -6.14 -15.19
N TYR A 16 -1.84 -5.00 -15.57
CA TYR A 16 -2.73 -4.23 -14.69
C TYR A 16 -3.80 -3.49 -15.49
N THR A 17 -4.87 -3.11 -14.79
CA THR A 17 -5.86 -2.14 -15.25
C THR A 17 -5.94 -1.02 -14.23
N ALA A 18 -5.74 0.23 -14.64
CA ALA A 18 -5.64 1.37 -13.74
C ALA A 18 -6.32 2.63 -14.27
N ARG A 19 -6.70 3.50 -13.35
CA ARG A 19 -7.21 4.84 -13.59
C ARG A 19 -6.19 5.87 -13.18
N TYR A 20 -6.31 7.03 -13.80
CA TYR A 20 -5.45 8.17 -13.51
C TYR A 20 -5.93 8.88 -12.25
N LEU A 21 -4.99 9.20 -11.37
CA LEU A 21 -5.16 10.06 -10.21
C LEU A 21 -4.31 11.31 -10.45
N GLN A 22 -4.97 12.44 -10.71
CA GLN A 22 -4.28 13.67 -11.11
C GLN A 22 -3.43 14.24 -9.98
N PHE A 23 -4.05 14.42 -8.81
CA PHE A 23 -3.39 14.82 -7.57
C PHE A 23 -3.11 13.57 -6.74
N GLY A 24 -2.07 12.85 -7.18
CA GLY A 24 -1.46 11.80 -6.41
C GLY A 24 -0.94 12.27 -5.07
N GLU A 25 -0.91 11.35 -4.13
CA GLU A 25 -0.20 11.52 -2.87
C GLU A 25 0.90 10.45 -2.77
N GLU A 26 1.89 10.76 -1.96
CA GLU A 26 2.99 9.86 -1.59
C GLU A 26 2.44 8.64 -0.83
N PRO A 27 3.16 7.51 -0.83
CA PRO A 27 2.68 6.27 -0.20
C PRO A 27 2.29 6.47 1.28
N GLU A 28 3.03 7.29 2.04
CA GLU A 28 2.76 7.55 3.46
C GLU A 28 1.36 8.14 3.69
N LYS A 29 0.81 8.88 2.72
CA LYS A 29 -0.51 9.51 2.81
C LYS A 29 -1.59 8.68 2.13
N LEU A 30 -1.30 8.12 0.96
CA LEU A 30 -2.31 7.44 0.16
C LEU A 30 -2.68 6.06 0.72
N ILE A 31 -1.72 5.31 1.27
CA ILE A 31 -1.97 3.97 1.83
C ILE A 31 -2.95 4.05 3.01
N PRO A 32 -2.72 4.87 4.07
CA PRO A 32 -3.67 4.99 5.17
C PRO A 32 -5.04 5.48 4.71
N LEU A 33 -5.08 6.39 3.73
CA LEU A 33 -6.34 6.86 3.16
C LEU A 33 -7.14 5.73 2.49
N LEU A 34 -6.48 4.90 1.67
CA LEU A 34 -7.12 3.77 1.01
C LEU A 34 -7.62 2.73 2.01
N ARG A 35 -6.89 2.45 3.09
CA ARG A 35 -7.35 1.58 4.18
C ARG A 35 -8.60 2.11 4.86
N ARG A 36 -8.63 3.43 5.09
CA ARG A 36 -9.78 4.10 5.68
C ARG A 36 -11.00 4.01 4.76
N ILE A 37 -10.84 4.33 3.49
CA ILE A 37 -11.91 4.20 2.48
C ILE A 37 -12.42 2.75 2.42
N TRP A 38 -11.50 1.78 2.35
CA TRP A 38 -11.83 0.35 2.34
C TRP A 38 -12.66 -0.08 3.56
N THR A 39 -12.29 0.39 4.74
CA THR A 39 -12.97 0.04 6.00
C THR A 39 -14.29 0.80 6.17
N ASP A 40 -14.26 2.12 6.07
CA ASP A 40 -15.37 3.01 6.42
C ASP A 40 -16.46 3.04 5.34
N THR A 41 -16.07 3.00 4.06
CA THR A 41 -16.99 3.16 2.93
C THR A 41 -17.41 1.81 2.35
N PHE A 42 -16.46 0.89 2.19
CA PHE A 42 -16.71 -0.39 1.52
C PHE A 42 -16.88 -1.57 2.49
N GLY A 43 -16.85 -1.33 3.81
CA GLY A 43 -17.08 -2.39 4.79
C GLY A 43 -16.11 -3.56 4.66
N ARG A 44 -14.87 -3.28 4.24
CA ARG A 44 -13.81 -4.25 3.94
C ARG A 44 -14.03 -5.10 2.68
N ASP A 45 -14.93 -4.72 1.79
CA ASP A 45 -15.11 -5.33 0.47
C ASP A 45 -14.09 -4.77 -0.54
N THR A 46 -13.06 -5.56 -0.83
CA THR A 46 -11.97 -5.20 -1.75
C THR A 46 -12.44 -5.14 -3.21
N ASP A 47 -13.37 -6.01 -3.62
CA ASP A 47 -13.89 -6.06 -4.99
C ASP A 47 -14.79 -4.87 -5.29
N ALA A 48 -15.64 -4.49 -4.33
CA ALA A 48 -16.48 -3.30 -4.43
C ALA A 48 -15.63 -2.02 -4.51
N MET A 49 -14.59 -1.92 -3.66
CA MET A 49 -13.66 -0.79 -3.71
C MET A 49 -12.92 -0.72 -5.05
N ALA A 50 -12.41 -1.85 -5.54
CA ALA A 50 -11.69 -1.92 -6.80
C ALA A 50 -12.57 -1.51 -7.99
N THR A 51 -13.81 -2.01 -8.01
CA THR A 51 -14.82 -1.65 -9.02
C THR A 51 -15.10 -0.14 -8.99
N ALA A 52 -15.28 0.44 -7.81
CA ALA A 52 -15.52 1.86 -7.66
C ALA A 52 -14.31 2.69 -8.10
N LEU A 53 -13.09 2.32 -7.71
CA LEU A 53 -11.85 2.98 -8.14
C LEU A 53 -11.66 2.94 -9.66
N LEU A 54 -12.07 1.84 -10.31
CA LEU A 54 -11.98 1.69 -11.76
C LEU A 54 -13.14 2.33 -12.53
N ALA A 55 -14.17 2.85 -11.86
CA ALA A 55 -15.30 3.50 -12.52
C ALA A 55 -14.92 4.84 -13.16
N HIS A 56 -14.00 5.59 -12.56
CA HIS A 56 -13.65 6.95 -12.99
C HIS A 56 -12.15 7.20 -12.98
N HIS A 57 -11.72 8.19 -13.75
CA HIS A 57 -10.50 8.92 -13.42
C HIS A 57 -10.75 9.80 -12.20
N TRP A 58 -9.70 10.12 -11.45
CA TRP A 58 -9.83 10.83 -10.18
C TRP A 58 -9.01 12.10 -10.18
N TRP A 59 -9.61 13.19 -9.71
CA TRP A 59 -8.82 14.37 -9.34
C TRP A 59 -8.03 14.08 -8.08
N THR A 60 -8.71 13.64 -7.02
CA THR A 60 -8.12 13.27 -5.74
C THR A 60 -9.07 12.30 -5.02
N LEU A 61 -8.49 11.43 -4.19
CA LEU A 61 -9.24 10.52 -3.33
C LEU A 61 -9.42 11.13 -1.94
N THR A 62 -10.55 10.85 -1.30
CA THR A 62 -10.80 11.26 0.08
C THR A 62 -11.95 10.46 0.69
N ALA A 63 -11.83 10.10 1.96
CA ALA A 63 -12.89 9.39 2.69
C ALA A 63 -14.11 10.29 3.00
N THR A 64 -13.96 11.62 2.98
CA THR A 64 -15.04 12.56 3.31
C THR A 64 -15.12 13.69 2.29
N PRO A 65 -15.49 13.41 1.03
CA PRO A 65 -15.59 14.44 0.03
C PRO A 65 -16.74 15.41 0.34
N LYS A 66 -16.50 16.70 0.16
CA LYS A 66 -17.52 17.76 0.30
C LYS A 66 -17.83 18.32 -1.09
N PRO A 67 -19.11 18.56 -1.43
CA PRO A 67 -19.46 19.17 -2.71
C PRO A 67 -18.69 20.48 -2.91
N ARG A 68 -18.02 20.64 -4.06
CA ARG A 68 -17.37 21.91 -4.43
C ARG A 68 -17.98 22.46 -5.69
N ARG A 69 -18.20 23.78 -5.73
CA ARG A 69 -18.87 24.48 -6.85
C ARG A 69 -18.17 24.32 -8.20
N TRP A 70 -16.86 24.06 -8.22
CA TRP A 70 -16.06 23.99 -9.44
C TRP A 70 -15.85 22.58 -9.99
N TYR A 71 -16.22 21.52 -9.26
CA TYR A 71 -16.25 20.17 -9.84
C TYR A 71 -17.54 20.02 -10.64
N ARG A 72 -17.43 19.64 -11.92
CA ARG A 72 -18.59 19.46 -12.79
C ARG A 72 -19.41 18.23 -12.39
N GLN A 73 -18.74 17.19 -11.88
CA GLN A 73 -19.37 15.98 -11.36
C GLN A 73 -19.51 16.01 -9.84
N PRO A 74 -20.61 15.46 -9.30
CA PRO A 74 -20.74 15.29 -7.86
C PRO A 74 -19.64 14.33 -7.35
N PRO A 75 -19.10 14.56 -6.15
CA PRO A 75 -18.16 13.62 -5.56
C PRO A 75 -18.82 12.25 -5.33
N VAL A 76 -18.03 11.19 -5.47
CA VAL A 76 -18.45 9.84 -5.09
C VAL A 76 -18.32 9.72 -3.57
N PRO A 77 -19.43 9.52 -2.83
CA PRO A 77 -19.40 9.45 -1.37
C PRO A 77 -18.37 8.45 -0.86
N GLY A 78 -17.55 8.86 0.11
CA GLY A 78 -16.57 7.98 0.73
C GLY A 78 -15.36 7.60 -0.13
N LEU A 79 -15.22 8.15 -1.35
CA LEU A 79 -14.15 7.75 -2.27
C LEU A 79 -13.36 8.94 -2.84
N GLY A 80 -14.03 9.99 -3.33
CA GLY A 80 -13.32 11.17 -3.83
C GLY A 80 -14.03 11.95 -4.92
N TYR A 81 -13.23 12.69 -5.70
CA TYR A 81 -13.72 13.57 -6.76
C TYR A 81 -13.37 12.99 -8.14
N PRO A 82 -14.38 12.55 -8.91
CA PRO A 82 -14.14 12.04 -10.26
C PRO A 82 -13.67 13.17 -11.18
N ALA A 83 -12.80 12.82 -12.14
CA ALA A 83 -12.38 13.69 -13.22
C ALA A 83 -13.32 13.51 -14.42
N ASP A 84 -13.60 14.60 -15.14
CA ASP A 84 -14.57 14.64 -16.25
C ASP A 84 -14.18 13.82 -17.49
N THR A 85 -13.00 13.19 -17.48
CA THR A 85 -12.49 12.45 -18.62
C THR A 85 -13.02 11.03 -18.59
N ASP A 86 -13.92 10.71 -19.52
CA ASP A 86 -14.46 9.37 -19.73
C ASP A 86 -13.50 8.49 -20.56
N ALA A 87 -12.19 8.69 -20.38
CA ALA A 87 -11.18 7.88 -21.06
C ALA A 87 -11.28 6.43 -20.58
N ASP A 88 -10.91 5.47 -21.43
CA ASP A 88 -10.85 4.07 -21.00
C ASP A 88 -9.80 3.87 -19.90
N PRO A 89 -9.98 2.89 -19.00
CA PRO A 89 -8.96 2.56 -18.03
C PRO A 89 -7.67 2.13 -18.75
N ARG A 90 -6.54 2.63 -18.26
CA ARG A 90 -5.23 2.27 -18.78
C ARG A 90 -4.94 0.81 -18.47
N LYS A 91 -4.75 0.02 -19.52
CA LYS A 91 -4.23 -1.35 -19.42
C LYS A 91 -2.74 -1.32 -19.77
N GLY A 92 -1.92 -2.07 -19.05
CA GLY A 92 -0.49 -2.12 -19.32
C GLY A 92 0.20 -3.27 -18.59
N SER A 93 1.52 -3.35 -18.77
CA SER A 93 2.39 -4.32 -18.11
C SER A 93 3.42 -3.63 -17.22
N LEU A 94 3.71 -4.20 -16.05
CA LEU A 94 4.78 -3.75 -15.17
C LEU A 94 6.18 -3.87 -15.82
N ARG A 95 6.30 -4.68 -16.88
CA ARG A 95 7.56 -4.88 -17.63
C ARG A 95 7.76 -3.86 -18.75
N GLU A 96 6.71 -3.11 -19.10
CA GLU A 96 6.81 -2.09 -20.14
C GLU A 96 7.53 -0.85 -19.61
N PRO A 97 8.30 -0.16 -20.46
CA PRO A 97 8.86 1.14 -20.10
C PRO A 97 7.74 2.14 -19.81
N VAL A 98 7.95 2.97 -18.80
CA VAL A 98 6.99 4.00 -18.40
C VAL A 98 7.31 5.27 -19.18
N ALA A 99 6.39 5.66 -20.05
CA ALA A 99 6.44 6.94 -20.75
C ALA A 99 5.67 8.03 -19.99
N GLY A 100 6.21 9.25 -19.99
CA GLY A 100 5.60 10.43 -19.38
C GLY A 100 6.00 10.68 -17.93
N ALA A 101 5.38 11.68 -17.31
CA ALA A 101 5.67 12.13 -15.95
C ALA A 101 4.87 11.35 -14.89
N LEU A 102 4.81 10.01 -15.01
CA LEU A 102 4.17 9.18 -13.99
C LEU A 102 5.16 8.84 -12.88
N GLU A 103 4.73 9.07 -11.64
CA GLU A 103 5.59 8.89 -10.47
C GLU A 103 5.27 7.58 -9.74
N TRP A 104 4.03 7.40 -9.29
CA TRP A 104 3.59 6.20 -8.58
C TRP A 104 2.52 5.40 -9.33
N LEU A 105 2.48 4.10 -9.05
CA LEU A 105 1.43 3.17 -9.42
C LEU A 105 1.00 2.34 -8.21
N TYR A 106 -0.27 2.42 -7.87
CA TYR A 106 -0.89 1.71 -6.74
C TYR A 106 -1.79 0.59 -7.29
N LEU A 107 -1.45 -0.66 -7.00
CA LEU A 107 -2.19 -1.82 -7.48
C LEU A 107 -2.79 -2.63 -6.33
N LEU A 108 -4.11 -2.81 -6.39
CA LEU A 108 -4.83 -3.73 -5.55
C LEU A 108 -4.67 -5.16 -6.09
N HIS A 109 -4.17 -6.04 -5.24
CA HIS A 109 -4.16 -7.48 -5.44
C HIS A 109 -5.36 -8.07 -4.70
N LEU A 110 -6.47 -8.27 -5.41
CA LEU A 110 -7.77 -8.64 -4.84
C LEU A 110 -7.69 -9.94 -4.02
N ASP A 111 -7.09 -10.99 -4.59
CA ASP A 111 -6.94 -12.30 -3.95
C ASP A 111 -6.14 -12.26 -2.63
N GLN A 112 -5.26 -11.27 -2.50
CA GLN A 112 -4.37 -11.14 -1.35
C GLN A 112 -4.81 -10.02 -0.39
N ARG A 113 -5.83 -9.23 -0.76
CA ARG A 113 -6.23 -7.99 -0.05
C ARG A 113 -5.05 -7.07 0.21
N ARG A 114 -4.14 -6.98 -0.77
CA ARG A 114 -2.91 -6.17 -0.68
C ARG A 114 -2.95 -5.00 -1.64
N LEU A 115 -2.29 -3.92 -1.23
CA LEU A 115 -1.94 -2.79 -2.05
C LEU A 115 -0.43 -2.83 -2.28
N VAL A 116 0.00 -2.91 -3.54
CA VAL A 116 1.40 -2.85 -3.94
C VAL A 116 1.68 -1.54 -4.63
N VAL A 117 2.73 -0.86 -4.20
CA VAL A 117 3.17 0.44 -4.71
C VAL A 117 4.39 0.25 -5.59
N TYR A 118 4.37 0.88 -6.75
CA TYR A 118 5.48 0.93 -7.69
C TYR A 118 5.89 2.38 -7.96
N GLU A 119 7.18 2.60 -8.19
CA GLU A 119 7.77 3.88 -8.53
C GLU A 119 8.36 3.82 -9.96
N ALA A 120 8.21 4.90 -10.72
CA ALA A 120 8.78 5.02 -12.07
C ALA A 120 9.80 6.16 -12.25
N THR A 121 9.84 7.13 -11.33
CA THR A 121 10.47 8.46 -11.48
C THR A 121 11.94 8.43 -11.86
N ILE A 122 12.71 7.48 -11.32
CA ILE A 122 14.16 7.40 -11.51
C ILE A 122 14.54 6.33 -12.57
N HIS A 123 13.60 5.44 -12.91
CA HIS A 123 13.95 4.17 -13.56
C HIS A 123 13.34 3.97 -14.95
N SER A 124 12.43 4.86 -15.39
CA SER A 124 11.70 4.74 -16.67
C SER A 124 10.97 3.39 -16.84
N ARG A 125 10.71 2.71 -15.71
CA ARG A 125 10.05 1.40 -15.60
C ARG A 125 9.43 1.30 -14.21
N TRP A 126 8.40 0.47 -14.06
CA TRP A 126 7.82 0.21 -12.75
C TRP A 126 8.76 -0.66 -11.91
N LEU A 127 9.30 -0.10 -10.84
CA LEU A 127 9.96 -0.86 -9.79
C LEU A 127 9.07 -0.92 -8.56
N ARG A 128 8.95 -2.12 -7.98
CA ARG A 128 8.21 -2.29 -6.73
C ARG A 128 8.89 -1.46 -5.64
N HIS A 129 8.12 -0.59 -5.02
CA HIS A 129 8.55 0.24 -3.90
C HIS A 129 8.18 -0.42 -2.57
N SER A 130 6.90 -0.76 -2.36
CA SER A 130 6.43 -1.37 -1.12
C SER A 130 5.12 -2.14 -1.30
N ALA A 131 4.72 -2.94 -0.32
CA ALA A 131 3.49 -3.73 -0.36
C ALA A 131 2.88 -3.84 1.04
N HIS A 132 1.56 -3.75 1.10
CA HIS A 132 0.79 -3.45 2.31
C HIS A 132 -0.50 -4.23 2.30
N HIS A 133 -0.91 -4.84 3.42
CA HIS A 133 -2.28 -5.37 3.53
C HIS A 133 -3.27 -4.21 3.68
N LEU A 134 -4.49 -4.40 3.19
CA LEU A 134 -5.57 -3.44 3.42
C LEU A 134 -6.03 -3.47 4.89
N ASP A 135 -6.03 -4.65 5.52
CA ASP A 135 -6.21 -4.74 6.98
C ASP A 135 -4.84 -4.53 7.66
N PRO A 136 -4.66 -3.43 8.43
CA PRO A 136 -3.40 -3.20 9.14
C PRO A 136 -3.08 -4.28 10.17
N ALA A 137 -4.06 -5.05 10.66
CA ALA A 137 -3.79 -6.17 11.56
C ALA A 137 -3.02 -7.32 10.89
N GLU A 138 -3.12 -7.43 9.56
CA GLU A 138 -2.41 -8.43 8.76
C GLU A 138 -0.94 -8.03 8.51
N ASP A 139 -0.62 -6.73 8.57
CA ASP A 139 0.76 -6.25 8.51
C ASP A 139 1.53 -6.52 9.80
N LEU A 140 2.81 -6.84 9.70
CA LEU A 140 3.68 -7.05 10.85
C LEU A 140 4.11 -5.76 11.54
N PHE A 141 4.23 -4.67 10.77
CA PHE A 141 4.68 -3.37 11.23
C PHE A 141 3.70 -2.32 10.71
N VAL A 142 3.13 -1.54 11.61
CA VAL A 142 2.18 -0.47 11.28
C VAL A 142 2.66 0.84 11.86
N THR A 143 2.53 1.90 11.08
CA THR A 143 2.74 3.26 11.56
C THR A 143 1.49 3.73 12.30
N ALA A 144 1.65 4.15 13.55
CA ALA A 144 0.60 4.71 14.39
C ALA A 144 0.89 6.20 14.66
N PRO A 145 -0.14 7.07 14.68
CA PRO A 145 0.05 8.44 15.11
C PRO A 145 0.49 8.48 16.58
N ALA A 146 1.36 9.43 16.93
CA ALA A 146 1.66 9.71 18.32
C ALA A 146 0.39 10.11 19.08
N LEU A 147 0.35 9.83 20.39
CA LEU A 147 -0.81 10.12 21.25
C LEU A 147 -1.05 11.63 21.44
N ASP A 148 -0.11 12.48 21.02
CA ASP A 148 -0.20 13.93 21.01
C ASP A 148 -0.27 14.49 19.57
N ASP A 149 -1.00 15.60 19.40
CA ASP A 149 -1.32 16.29 18.13
C ASP A 149 -0.10 16.93 17.42
N GLY A 150 1.07 16.31 17.52
CA GLY A 150 2.32 16.73 16.92
C GLY A 150 3.52 15.78 17.16
N GLY A 151 3.33 14.61 17.76
CA GLY A 151 4.41 13.65 17.95
C GLY A 151 4.79 12.89 16.68
N ALA A 152 6.03 12.40 16.64
CA ALA A 152 6.54 11.64 15.50
C ALA A 152 5.76 10.33 15.32
N GLU A 153 5.55 9.93 14.07
CA GLU A 153 4.96 8.64 13.72
C GLU A 153 5.72 7.49 14.41
N MET A 154 5.01 6.64 15.15
CA MET A 154 5.59 5.50 15.86
C MET A 154 5.36 4.22 15.05
N THR A 155 6.37 3.35 14.98
CA THR A 155 6.22 2.04 14.33
C THR A 155 5.89 0.99 15.38
N VAL A 156 4.75 0.32 15.22
CA VAL A 156 4.25 -0.71 16.15
C VAL A 156 4.33 -2.09 15.52
N CYS A 157 4.94 -3.04 16.22
CA CYS A 157 4.90 -4.45 15.85
C CYS A 157 3.54 -5.06 16.23
N THR A 158 2.75 -5.49 15.25
CA THR A 158 1.43 -6.09 15.51
C THR A 158 1.50 -7.51 16.06
N ALA A 159 2.68 -8.13 16.09
CA ALA A 159 2.88 -9.47 16.67
C ALA A 159 3.03 -9.43 18.20
N CYS A 160 3.74 -8.43 18.74
CA CYS A 160 4.06 -8.36 20.17
C CYS A 160 3.72 -7.02 20.86
N GLY A 161 3.29 -6.01 20.10
CA GLY A 161 2.96 -4.68 20.58
C GLY A 161 4.17 -3.80 20.90
N ALA A 162 5.39 -4.17 20.47
CA ALA A 162 6.57 -3.32 20.63
C ALA A 162 6.44 -2.03 19.81
N VAL A 163 6.91 -0.92 20.37
CA VAL A 163 6.82 0.42 19.76
C VAL A 163 8.24 0.95 19.55
N ASP A 164 8.58 1.33 18.32
CA ASP A 164 9.91 1.82 17.89
C ASP A 164 11.09 0.88 18.23
N GLU A 165 10.80 -0.39 18.50
CA GLU A 165 11.76 -1.49 18.63
C GLU A 165 11.89 -2.25 17.30
N ILE A 166 12.09 -1.49 16.22
CA ILE A 166 12.10 -1.99 14.84
C ILE A 166 13.40 -1.61 14.15
N ASP A 167 14.15 -2.62 13.70
CA ASP A 167 15.31 -2.42 12.83
C ASP A 167 14.86 -2.49 11.35
N HIS A 168 15.38 -1.59 10.53
CA HIS A 168 15.19 -1.60 9.07
C HIS A 168 16.54 -1.55 8.37
N ILE A 169 16.75 -2.49 7.45
CA ILE A 169 17.97 -2.63 6.67
C ILE A 169 17.60 -2.61 5.19
N THR A 170 18.35 -1.83 4.41
CA THR A 170 18.25 -1.78 2.95
C THR A 170 19.60 -2.12 2.36
N VAL A 171 19.65 -3.10 1.46
CA VAL A 171 20.86 -3.50 0.74
C VAL A 171 20.61 -3.58 -0.76
N PRO A 172 21.62 -3.32 -1.61
CA PRO A 172 21.48 -3.55 -3.05
C PRO A 172 21.09 -5.01 -3.33
N SER A 173 20.08 -5.22 -4.17
CA SER A 173 19.60 -6.57 -4.46
C SER A 173 20.60 -7.37 -5.29
N MET A 174 20.74 -8.66 -4.98
CA MET A 174 21.50 -9.60 -5.81
C MET A 174 20.85 -9.85 -7.19
N ALA A 175 19.60 -9.41 -7.40
CA ALA A 175 18.94 -9.44 -8.70
C ALA A 175 19.61 -8.55 -9.77
N GLY A 176 20.59 -7.74 -9.39
CA GLY A 176 21.30 -6.81 -10.29
C GLY A 176 20.51 -5.51 -10.55
N TYR A 177 19.37 -5.33 -9.88
CA TYR A 177 18.60 -4.10 -9.86
C TYR A 177 17.73 -4.03 -8.61
N GLY A 178 17.41 -2.81 -8.15
CA GLY A 178 16.58 -2.61 -6.96
C GLY A 178 17.35 -2.82 -5.64
N HIS A 179 16.61 -2.83 -4.54
CA HIS A 179 17.13 -3.07 -3.20
C HIS A 179 16.32 -4.17 -2.54
N ASP A 180 17.00 -4.99 -1.74
CA ASP A 180 16.36 -5.87 -0.79
C ASP A 180 16.20 -5.09 0.51
N THR A 181 15.03 -5.17 1.14
CA THR A 181 14.81 -4.59 2.47
C THR A 181 14.47 -5.67 3.47
N VAL A 182 14.90 -5.49 4.72
CA VAL A 182 14.52 -6.34 5.84
C VAL A 182 14.13 -5.43 7.00
N THR A 183 12.88 -5.58 7.46
CA THR A 183 12.37 -4.93 8.66
C THR A 183 12.13 -5.99 9.72
N CYS A 184 12.64 -5.82 10.94
CA CYS A 184 12.47 -6.79 12.00
C CYS A 184 12.15 -6.13 13.35
N CYS A 185 11.30 -6.79 14.14
CA CYS A 185 11.09 -6.42 15.54
C CYS A 185 12.23 -6.97 16.39
N THR A 186 12.97 -6.11 17.08
CA THR A 186 14.07 -6.54 17.95
C THR A 186 13.56 -7.29 19.19
N ARG A 187 12.29 -7.09 19.58
CA ARG A 187 11.66 -7.75 20.73
C ARG A 187 11.21 -9.19 20.45
N CYS A 188 10.42 -9.40 19.40
CA CYS A 188 9.84 -10.73 19.12
C CYS A 188 10.53 -11.46 17.95
N GLY A 189 11.38 -10.78 17.18
CA GLY A 189 12.05 -11.36 16.02
C GLY A 189 11.13 -11.61 14.82
N SER A 190 9.89 -11.10 14.82
CA SER A 190 9.06 -11.09 13.61
C SER A 190 9.72 -10.19 12.56
N SER A 191 9.62 -10.55 11.28
CA SER A 191 10.28 -9.81 10.20
C SER A 191 9.49 -9.81 8.89
N VAL A 192 9.72 -8.77 8.10
CA VAL A 192 9.30 -8.65 6.70
C VAL A 192 10.56 -8.41 5.89
N ALA A 193 10.87 -9.31 4.97
CA ALA A 193 11.89 -9.08 3.95
C ALA A 193 11.22 -8.81 2.62
N THR A 194 11.78 -7.93 1.79
CA THR A 194 11.32 -7.71 0.41
C THR A 194 12.51 -7.84 -0.53
N ASP A 195 12.31 -8.53 -1.65
CA ASP A 195 13.28 -8.63 -2.75
C ASP A 195 12.56 -8.38 -4.10
N PRO A 196 13.22 -7.73 -5.08
CA PRO A 196 12.64 -7.43 -6.39
C PRO A 196 12.17 -8.64 -7.20
N MET A 197 12.74 -9.83 -6.97
CA MET A 197 12.45 -11.06 -7.73
C MET A 197 11.33 -11.89 -7.10
N PHE A 198 11.31 -12.02 -5.78
CA PHE A 198 10.43 -12.92 -5.03
C PHE A 198 9.33 -12.20 -4.24
N GLY A 199 9.46 -10.88 -4.05
CA GLY A 199 8.49 -10.07 -3.32
C GLY A 199 8.65 -10.14 -1.80
N ASP A 200 7.56 -10.03 -1.05
CA ASP A 200 7.64 -9.99 0.41
C ASP A 200 7.63 -11.38 1.03
N HIS A 201 8.53 -11.58 1.99
CA HIS A 201 8.61 -12.71 2.87
C HIS A 201 8.32 -12.27 4.30
N VAL A 202 7.15 -12.66 4.81
CA VAL A 202 6.67 -12.32 6.15
C VAL A 202 6.92 -13.50 7.08
N THR A 203 7.69 -13.27 8.14
CA THR A 203 7.90 -14.23 9.22
C THR A 203 7.31 -13.68 10.51
N ARG A 204 6.10 -14.12 10.87
CA ARG A 204 5.48 -13.79 12.16
C ARG A 204 5.92 -14.81 13.21
N LYS A 205 6.58 -14.36 14.27
CA LYS A 205 6.94 -15.21 15.42
C LYS A 205 5.76 -15.27 16.40
N PRO A 206 5.41 -16.45 16.93
CA PRO A 206 4.39 -16.55 17.97
C PRO A 206 4.85 -15.78 19.22
N TRP A 207 3.93 -15.01 19.82
CA TRP A 207 4.20 -14.21 21.01
C TRP A 207 3.00 -14.27 21.98
N PRO A 208 3.23 -14.40 23.31
CA PRO A 208 4.52 -14.61 23.96
C PRO A 208 5.15 -15.97 23.56
N PRO A 209 6.48 -16.14 23.73
CA PRO A 209 7.14 -17.39 23.39
C PRO A 209 6.49 -18.54 24.16
N HIS A 210 6.13 -19.63 23.47
CA HIS A 210 5.72 -20.83 24.17
C HIS A 210 6.92 -21.37 24.96
N HIS A 211 6.88 -21.24 26.28
CA HIS A 211 7.81 -21.99 27.12
C HIS A 211 7.45 -23.48 26.98
N PRO A 212 8.40 -24.34 26.61
CA PRO A 212 8.17 -25.77 26.70
C PRO A 212 7.85 -26.10 28.17
N THR A 213 6.65 -26.60 28.42
CA THR A 213 6.25 -27.12 29.73
C THR A 213 7.28 -28.18 30.11
N PRO A 214 7.96 -28.08 31.26
CA PRO A 214 8.85 -29.16 31.69
C PRO A 214 8.01 -30.42 31.83
N ASP A 215 8.37 -31.43 31.05
CA ASP A 215 7.74 -32.74 31.03
C ASP A 215 8.01 -33.39 32.40
N ASN A 216 7.04 -33.30 33.30
CA ASN A 216 7.07 -33.96 34.59
C ASN A 216 6.68 -35.44 34.38
N THR A 217 7.58 -36.20 33.77
CA THR A 217 7.53 -37.67 33.86
C THR A 217 8.14 -38.08 35.20
N ARG A 218 7.27 -38.53 36.09
CA ARG A 218 7.60 -39.13 37.38
C ARG A 218 7.30 -40.63 37.33
#